data_AF-A0A815VCG1-F1
#
_entry.id   AF-A0A815VCG1-F1
#
_cell.length_a   1.000
_cell.length_b   1.000
_cell.length_c   1.000
_cell.angle_alpha   90.00
_cell.angle_beta   90.00
_cell.angle_gamma   90.00
#
_symmetry.space_group_name_H-M   'P 1'
#
loop_
_entity.id
_entity.type
_entity.pdbx_description
1 polymer ?
#
loop_
_entity_poly.entity_id
_entity_poly.type
_entity_poly.pdbx_seq_one_letter_code
_entity_poly.pdbx_strand_id
1 'polypeptide(L)'
;MASLIQLDELSTTQTERCTDCDSDKKIESKQDSQVQRQRSMKRCIESLSHAVQCKQTNCINRSCFRYKRVIQHTKHCKGKNSQCNVCKQMIFLCWYHAKHCMKGNCQVPFCTSLKIKIQKQREMHSQKDKSSMEAMIPLESDEDDDMK
;
A
#
# COMPACT_ATOMS: atom_id res chain seq x y z
N MET A 1 -22.47 14.31 -16.89
CA MET A 1 -21.65 14.04 -18.09
C MET A 1 -20.19 14.25 -17.72
N ALA A 2 -19.43 13.15 -17.68
CA ALA A 2 -18.08 13.06 -17.13
C ALA A 2 -17.04 13.78 -18.01
N SER A 3 -16.16 14.56 -17.39
CA SER A 3 -14.83 14.90 -17.95
C SER A 3 -13.96 15.47 -16.84
N LEU A 4 -13.25 14.60 -16.12
CA LEU A 4 -12.15 15.01 -15.23
C LEU A 4 -10.98 14.03 -15.38
N ILE A 5 -9.92 14.61 -15.96
CA ILE A 5 -8.50 14.44 -15.61
C ILE A 5 -7.80 13.17 -16.14
N GLN A 6 -7.18 13.41 -17.30
CA GLN A 6 -6.00 12.76 -17.84
C GLN A 6 -4.87 12.74 -16.79
N LEU A 7 -4.51 11.55 -16.32
CA LEU A 7 -3.27 11.29 -15.57
C LEU A 7 -2.57 10.09 -16.22
N ASP A 8 -2.07 10.33 -17.41
CA ASP A 8 -0.91 9.63 -17.96
C ASP A 8 0.06 10.73 -18.40
N GLU A 9 1.37 10.43 -18.38
CA GLU A 9 2.53 11.33 -18.65
C GLU A 9 3.32 11.75 -17.40
N LEU A 10 4.14 10.83 -16.88
CA LEU A 10 5.45 11.16 -16.30
C LEU A 10 6.40 9.95 -16.45
N SER A 11 6.68 9.60 -17.70
CA SER A 11 7.95 9.00 -18.12
C SER A 11 8.65 10.11 -18.90
N THR A 12 9.76 10.70 -18.47
CA THR A 12 11.10 10.13 -18.61
C THR A 12 12.07 11.23 -18.17
N THR A 13 12.95 10.97 -17.20
CA THR A 13 14.40 11.33 -17.24
C THR A 13 15.07 11.04 -15.90
N GLN A 14 15.90 9.99 -15.95
CA GLN A 14 17.12 9.72 -15.18
C GLN A 14 17.19 10.08 -13.69
N THR A 15 17.19 9.05 -12.84
CA THR A 15 18.04 8.99 -11.64
C THR A 15 18.16 7.53 -11.16
N GLU A 16 19.37 6.99 -11.30
CA GLU A 16 19.97 5.87 -10.58
C GLU A 16 19.03 4.77 -10.05
N ARG A 17 18.81 3.77 -10.90
CA ARG A 17 18.29 2.46 -10.50
C ARG A 17 19.30 1.76 -9.61
N CYS A 18 18.94 1.50 -8.35
CA CYS A 18 19.55 0.41 -7.60
C CYS A 18 18.94 -0.92 -8.11
N THR A 19 19.37 -1.36 -9.30
CA THR A 19 19.23 -2.73 -9.77
C THR A 19 20.08 -3.61 -8.89
N ASP A 20 19.43 -4.45 -8.10
CA ASP A 20 19.95 -5.75 -7.66
C ASP A 20 18.80 -6.47 -6.94
N CYS A 21 18.00 -7.17 -7.73
CA CYS A 21 17.29 -8.37 -7.32
C CYS A 21 17.39 -9.27 -8.54
N ASP A 22 18.10 -10.38 -8.37
CA ASP A 22 18.60 -11.27 -9.41
C ASP A 22 17.58 -11.63 -10.50
N SER A 23 18.15 -11.78 -11.69
CA SER A 23 17.54 -12.03 -12.98
C SER A 23 16.76 -13.35 -13.04
N ASP A 24 15.65 -13.34 -13.76
CA ASP A 24 15.37 -14.38 -14.76
C ASP A 24 14.34 -13.83 -15.76
N LYS A 25 14.78 -13.63 -17.00
CA LYS A 25 13.91 -13.27 -18.13
C LYS A 25 13.25 -14.54 -18.63
N LYS A 26 11.92 -14.64 -18.52
CA LYS A 26 11.13 -15.55 -19.32
C LYS A 26 9.92 -14.83 -19.89
N ILE A 27 9.62 -15.11 -21.16
CA ILE A 27 8.44 -14.62 -21.87
C ILE A 27 7.26 -15.37 -21.26
N GLU A 28 6.42 -14.66 -20.48
CA GLU A 28 5.32 -15.28 -19.73
C GLU A 28 4.03 -14.48 -19.87
N SER A 29 2.93 -15.23 -19.92
CA SER A 29 1.56 -14.73 -20.10
C SER A 29 1.17 -13.72 -19.00
N LYS A 30 0.21 -12.82 -19.29
CA LYS A 30 -0.21 -11.75 -18.36
C LYS A 30 -0.55 -12.27 -16.95
N GLN A 31 -1.15 -13.45 -16.82
CA GLN A 31 -1.48 -14.04 -15.52
C GLN A 31 -0.24 -14.48 -14.73
N ASP A 32 0.73 -15.08 -15.40
CA ASP A 32 1.96 -15.54 -14.79
C ASP A 32 2.81 -14.36 -14.27
N SER A 33 2.84 -13.27 -15.04
CA SER A 33 3.51 -12.03 -14.64
C SER A 33 2.96 -11.43 -13.33
N GLN A 34 1.65 -11.55 -13.08
CA GLN A 34 1.01 -11.06 -11.86
C GLN A 34 1.38 -11.94 -10.66
N VAL A 35 1.40 -13.26 -10.84
CA VAL A 35 1.79 -14.22 -9.79
C VAL A 35 3.26 -14.05 -9.42
N GLN A 36 4.14 -13.89 -10.40
CA GLN A 36 5.56 -13.62 -10.18
C GLN A 36 5.80 -12.30 -9.43
N ARG A 37 5.05 -11.25 -9.77
CA ARG A 37 5.09 -9.98 -9.04
C ARG A 37 4.69 -10.16 -7.58
N GLN A 38 3.61 -10.90 -7.32
CA GLN A 38 3.17 -11.18 -5.95
C GLN A 38 4.22 -11.98 -5.16
N ARG A 39 4.82 -13.02 -5.77
CA ARG A 39 5.90 -13.80 -5.15
C ARG A 39 7.09 -12.92 -4.78
N SER A 40 7.49 -12.02 -5.68
CA SER A 40 8.59 -11.09 -5.43
C SER A 40 8.27 -10.11 -4.31
N MET A 41 7.05 -9.56 -4.26
CA MET A 41 6.61 -8.70 -3.14
C MET A 41 6.64 -9.44 -1.80
N LYS A 42 6.22 -10.71 -1.75
CA LYS A 42 6.29 -11.53 -0.53
C LYS A 42 7.73 -11.69 -0.04
N ARG A 43 8.66 -12.05 -0.94
CA ARG A 43 10.10 -12.17 -0.60
C ARG A 43 10.70 -10.85 -0.09
N CYS A 44 10.29 -9.73 -0.69
CA CYS A 44 10.68 -8.40 -0.22
C CYS A 44 10.20 -8.14 1.22
N ILE A 45 8.97 -8.53 1.55
CA ILE A 45 8.39 -8.38 2.89
C ILE A 45 9.08 -9.29 3.92
N GLU A 46 9.42 -10.51 3.54
CA GLU A 46 10.18 -11.44 4.39
C GLU A 46 11.57 -10.87 4.72
N SER A 47 12.28 -10.40 3.69
CA SER A 47 13.59 -9.76 3.84
C SER A 47 13.50 -8.50 4.72
N LEU A 48 12.47 -7.69 4.54
CA LEU A 48 12.21 -6.51 5.37
C LEU A 48 11.93 -6.90 6.83
N SER A 49 11.08 -7.91 7.05
CA SER A 49 10.73 -8.38 8.39
C SER A 49 11.94 -8.90 9.14
N HIS A 50 12.81 -9.64 8.44
CA HIS A 50 14.11 -10.04 8.97
C HIS A 50 14.98 -8.83 9.31
N ALA A 51 15.13 -7.86 8.41
CA ALA A 51 15.97 -6.68 8.61
C ALA A 51 15.59 -5.87 9.85
N VAL A 52 14.29 -5.79 10.16
CA VAL A 52 13.76 -5.12 11.36
C VAL A 52 14.15 -5.83 12.66
N GLN A 53 14.18 -7.17 12.65
CA GLN A 53 14.48 -7.99 13.84
C GLN A 53 15.97 -8.34 13.97
N CYS A 54 16.70 -8.28 12.87
CA CYS A 54 18.10 -8.64 12.80
C CYS A 54 18.96 -7.62 13.57
N LYS A 55 19.64 -8.07 14.62
CA LYS A 55 20.55 -7.24 15.42
C LYS A 55 21.98 -7.19 14.86
N GLN A 56 22.33 -8.14 13.99
CA GLN A 56 23.66 -8.18 13.37
C GLN A 56 23.87 -6.97 12.45
N THR A 57 25.01 -6.32 12.61
CA THR A 57 25.45 -5.21 11.75
C THR A 57 25.88 -5.72 10.38
N ASN A 58 26.66 -6.81 10.36
CA ASN A 58 27.21 -7.45 9.16
C ASN A 58 26.48 -8.77 8.86
N CYS A 59 25.15 -8.72 8.71
CA CYS A 59 24.38 -9.90 8.32
C CYS A 59 24.80 -10.37 6.92
N ILE A 60 25.02 -11.68 6.74
CA ILE A 60 25.45 -12.29 5.46
C ILE A 60 24.41 -12.06 4.34
N ASN A 61 23.13 -11.93 4.71
CA ASN A 61 22.06 -11.66 3.76
C ASN A 61 22.16 -10.22 3.22
N ARG A 62 22.51 -10.07 1.94
CA ARG A 62 22.61 -8.75 1.27
C ARG A 62 21.31 -7.95 1.28
N SER A 63 20.15 -8.63 1.17
CA SER A 63 18.85 -7.97 1.25
C SER A 63 18.58 -7.39 2.64
N CYS A 64 19.06 -8.05 3.70
CA CYS A 64 18.99 -7.52 5.06
C CYS A 64 19.72 -6.17 5.17
N PHE A 65 20.96 -6.10 4.65
CA PHE A 65 21.74 -4.86 4.63
C PHE A 65 21.04 -3.75 3.85
N ARG A 66 20.53 -4.06 2.66
CA ARG A 66 19.75 -3.11 1.83
C ARG A 66 18.56 -2.55 2.60
N TYR A 67 17.73 -3.42 3.21
CA TYR A 67 16.55 -2.98 3.94
C TYR A 67 16.90 -2.22 5.23
N LYS A 68 17.96 -2.59 5.95
CA LYS A 68 18.45 -1.81 7.10
C LYS A 68 18.77 -0.36 6.71
N ARG A 69 19.46 -0.17 5.59
CA ARG A 69 19.76 1.17 5.06
C ARG A 69 18.49 1.94 4.68
N VAL A 70 17.52 1.29 4.03
CA VAL A 70 16.22 1.90 3.71
C VAL A 70 15.44 2.29 4.99
N ILE A 71 15.45 1.44 6.02
CA ILE A 71 14.81 1.74 7.31
C ILE A 71 15.48 2.95 7.96
N GLN A 72 16.81 3.00 8.00
CA GLN A 72 17.55 4.15 8.54
C GLN A 72 17.27 5.42 7.74
N HIS A 73 17.22 5.33 6.42
CA HIS A 73 16.88 6.45 5.55
C HIS A 73 15.48 6.98 5.86
N THR A 74 14.47 6.11 5.96
CA THR A 74 13.08 6.54 6.23
C THR A 74 12.91 7.20 7.60
N LYS A 75 13.81 6.98 8.57
CA LYS A 75 13.80 7.71 9.84
C LYS A 75 14.16 9.18 9.67
N HIS A 76 15.21 9.47 8.89
CA HIS A 76 15.80 10.82 8.77
C HIS A 76 15.37 11.59 7.51
N CYS A 77 14.74 10.91 6.54
CA CYS A 77 14.32 11.54 5.30
C CYS A 77 13.23 12.60 5.56
N LYS A 78 13.46 13.84 5.15
CA LYS A 78 12.46 14.93 5.29
C LYS A 78 11.36 14.87 4.20
N GLY A 79 11.65 14.23 3.07
CA GLY A 79 10.76 14.12 1.89
C GLY A 79 9.79 12.93 1.89
N LYS A 80 9.40 12.39 3.05
CA LYS A 80 8.59 11.15 3.16
C LYS A 80 7.23 11.24 2.45
N ASN A 81 6.70 12.45 2.26
CA ASN A 81 5.33 12.69 1.80
C ASN A 81 5.13 12.88 0.29
N SER A 82 6.18 12.92 -0.54
CA SER A 82 6.02 12.94 -2.01
C SER A 82 7.33 13.06 -2.80
N GLN A 83 8.44 13.45 -2.18
CA GLN A 83 9.66 13.81 -2.92
C GLN A 83 10.68 12.67 -2.99
N CYS A 84 10.63 11.71 -2.06
CA CYS A 84 11.62 10.62 -2.02
C CYS A 84 11.09 9.31 -2.62
N ASN A 85 11.71 8.86 -3.72
CA ASN A 85 11.35 7.61 -4.41
C ASN A 85 11.63 6.36 -3.56
N VAL A 86 12.69 6.36 -2.75
CA VAL A 86 12.99 5.26 -1.81
C VAL A 86 11.89 5.13 -0.76
N CYS A 87 11.46 6.26 -0.18
CA CYS A 87 10.36 6.29 0.79
C CYS A 87 9.04 5.85 0.15
N LYS A 88 8.74 6.29 -1.09
CA LYS A 88 7.53 5.87 -1.82
C LYS A 88 7.48 4.35 -1.99
N GLN A 89 8.57 3.75 -2.48
CA GLN A 89 8.64 2.30 -2.67
C GLN A 89 8.51 1.54 -1.34
N MET A 90 9.17 2.05 -0.30
CA MET A 90 9.07 1.46 1.04
C MET A 90 7.65 1.52 1.60
N ILE A 91 6.98 2.68 1.49
CA ILE A 91 5.59 2.85 1.94
C ILE A 91 4.65 1.93 1.17
N PHE A 92 4.83 1.81 -0.15
CA PHE A 92 4.04 0.90 -0.98
C PHE A 92 4.19 -0.56 -0.53
N LEU A 93 5.42 -1.00 -0.27
CA LEU A 93 5.69 -2.34 0.24
C LEU A 93 5.03 -2.57 1.61
N CYS A 94 5.18 -1.61 2.53
CA CYS A 94 4.56 -1.67 3.85
C CYS A 94 3.03 -1.62 3.80
N TRP A 95 2.43 -0.95 2.81
CA TRP A 95 0.98 -0.94 2.60
C TRP A 95 0.47 -2.32 2.18
N TYR A 96 1.17 -2.98 1.27
CA TYR A 96 0.82 -4.34 0.87
C TYR A 96 0.91 -5.32 2.05
N HIS A 97 1.94 -5.15 2.89
CA HIS A 97 2.07 -5.91 4.14
C HIS A 97 0.91 -5.59 5.10
N ALA A 98 0.59 -4.33 5.33
CA ALA A 98 -0.43 -3.88 6.28
C ALA A 98 -1.82 -4.46 5.97
N LYS A 99 -2.16 -4.62 4.68
CA LYS A 99 -3.42 -5.23 4.23
C LYS A 99 -3.66 -6.65 4.76
N HIS A 100 -2.60 -7.43 4.96
CA HIS A 100 -2.69 -8.85 5.34
C HIS A 100 -2.12 -9.12 6.74
N CYS A 101 -1.48 -8.12 7.35
CA CYS A 101 -0.86 -8.27 8.64
C CYS A 101 -1.92 -8.21 9.75
N MET A 102 -2.05 -9.26 10.56
CA MET A 102 -2.97 -9.29 11.72
C MET A 102 -2.29 -8.97 13.05
N LYS A 103 -0.96 -8.83 13.08
CA LYS A 103 -0.21 -8.55 14.32
C LYS A 103 -0.50 -7.14 14.84
N GLY A 104 -0.90 -7.01 16.11
CA GLY A 104 -1.12 -5.72 16.77
C GLY A 104 0.17 -4.92 16.92
N ASN A 105 1.21 -5.53 17.50
CA ASN A 105 2.52 -4.91 17.72
C ASN A 105 3.52 -5.23 16.60
N CYS A 106 3.13 -4.94 15.36
CA CYS A 106 4.01 -5.18 14.22
C CYS A 106 5.22 -4.24 14.23
N GLN A 107 6.43 -4.81 14.16
CA GLN A 107 7.69 -4.04 14.16
C GLN A 107 8.01 -3.42 12.78
N VAL A 108 7.30 -3.83 11.72
CA VAL A 108 7.54 -3.32 10.36
C VAL A 108 7.20 -1.83 10.31
N PRO A 109 8.11 -0.96 9.82
CA PRO A 109 7.87 0.47 9.75
C PRO A 109 6.60 0.81 8.98
N PHE A 110 5.88 1.83 9.41
CA PHE A 110 4.60 2.30 8.83
C PHE A 110 3.43 1.32 8.93
N CYS A 111 3.62 0.05 9.30
CA CYS A 111 2.54 -0.95 9.30
C CYS A 111 1.34 -0.50 10.13
N THR A 112 1.55 -0.12 11.39
CA THR A 112 0.48 0.35 12.29
C THR A 112 -0.23 1.59 11.75
N SER A 113 0.54 2.61 11.32
CA SER A 113 -0.03 3.83 10.76
C SER A 113 -0.81 3.59 9.46
N LEU A 114 -0.33 2.68 8.62
CA LEU A 114 -1.00 2.31 7.37
C LEU A 114 -2.27 1.50 7.62
N LYS A 115 -2.29 0.60 8.61
CA LYS A 115 -3.51 -0.11 9.02
C LYS A 115 -4.61 0.86 9.42
N ILE A 116 -4.29 1.86 10.25
CA ILE A 116 -5.24 2.90 10.67
C ILE A 116 -5.77 3.65 9.43
N LYS A 117 -4.88 4.06 8.51
CA LYS A 117 -5.28 4.74 7.27
C LYS A 117 -6.17 3.88 6.38
N ILE A 118 -5.84 2.60 6.21
CA ILE A 118 -6.65 1.65 5.42
C ILE A 118 -8.03 1.49 6.04
N GLN A 119 -8.12 1.34 7.35
CA GLN A 119 -9.38 1.19 8.07
C GLN A 119 -10.25 2.45 7.93
N LYS A 120 -9.68 3.63 8.18
CA LYS A 120 -10.37 4.91 8.00
C LYS A 120 -10.87 5.11 6.56
N GLN A 121 -10.07 4.71 5.57
CA GLN A 121 -10.48 4.79 4.17
C GLN A 121 -11.68 3.88 3.84
N ARG A 122 -11.75 2.69 4.43
CA ARG A 122 -12.89 1.77 4.27
C ARG A 122 -14.17 2.33 4.89
N GLU A 123 -14.05 2.93 6.07
CA GLU A 123 -15.17 3.57 6.77
C GLU A 123 -15.74 4.75 5.97
N MET A 124 -14.86 5.62 5.46
CA MET A 124 -15.28 6.75 4.62
C MET A 124 -15.97 6.30 3.33
N HIS A 125 -15.52 5.20 2.70
CA HIS A 125 -16.18 4.66 1.51
C HIS A 125 -17.59 4.12 1.85
N SER A 126 -17.70 3.35 2.94
CA SER A 126 -18.98 2.81 3.39
C SER A 126 -19.99 3.90 3.77
N GLN A 127 -19.54 5.02 4.34
CA GLN A 127 -20.43 6.16 4.63
C GLN A 127 -20.97 6.85 3.37
N LYS A 128 -20.15 6.98 2.31
CA LYS A 128 -20.63 7.51 1.03
C LYS A 128 -21.68 6.60 0.40
N ASP A 129 -21.46 5.29 0.45
CA ASP A 129 -22.41 4.32 -0.10
C ASP A 129 -23.73 4.35 0.69
N LYS A 130 -23.68 4.48 2.03
CA LYS A 130 -24.86 4.60 2.90
C LYS A 130 -25.64 5.89 2.67
N SER A 131 -24.98 7.04 2.60
CA SER A 131 -25.65 8.32 2.35
C SER A 131 -26.30 8.40 0.96
N SER A 132 -25.81 7.63 -0.02
CA SER A 132 -26.46 7.53 -1.33
C SER A 132 -27.69 6.62 -1.35
N MET A 133 -27.82 5.65 -0.43
CA MET A 133 -29.03 4.81 -0.32
C MET A 133 -30.09 5.39 0.64
N GLU A 134 -29.71 6.28 1.56
CA GLU A 134 -30.64 6.91 2.52
C GLU A 134 -31.50 8.03 1.89
N ALA A 135 -31.16 8.48 0.68
CA ALA A 135 -31.92 9.47 -0.08
C ALA A 135 -33.11 8.90 -0.89
N MET A 136 -33.46 7.63 -0.71
CA MET A 136 -34.52 6.95 -1.46
C MET A 136 -35.67 6.41 -0.60
N ILE A 137 -35.82 6.86 0.65
CA ILE A 137 -37.03 6.59 1.42
C ILE A 137 -38.07 7.66 1.02
N PRO A 138 -39.14 7.32 0.28
CA PRO A 138 -40.29 8.20 0.21
C PRO A 138 -40.86 8.28 1.61
N LEU A 139 -41.02 9.50 2.13
CA LEU A 139 -41.99 9.73 3.18
C LEU A 139 -43.34 9.39 2.56
N GLU A 140 -43.79 8.14 2.71
CA GLU A 140 -45.21 7.82 2.58
C GLU A 140 -45.90 8.65 3.65
N SER A 141 -46.42 9.78 3.19
CA SER A 141 -47.33 10.64 3.91
C SER A 141 -48.52 9.80 4.34
N ASP A 142 -48.73 9.76 5.65
CA ASP A 142 -49.96 9.34 6.30
C ASP A 142 -51.13 10.11 5.66
N GLU A 143 -51.83 9.46 4.73
CA GLU A 143 -53.22 9.82 4.42
C GLU A 143 -54.11 8.95 5.32
N ASP A 144 -54.43 9.54 6.48
CA ASP A 144 -55.62 9.24 7.25
C ASP A 144 -56.84 9.24 6.32
N ASP A 145 -57.53 8.11 6.18
CA ASP A 145 -58.95 8.13 5.85
C ASP A 145 -59.67 6.98 6.56
N ASP A 146 -59.95 7.27 7.83
CA ASP A 146 -61.06 6.71 8.59
C ASP A 146 -62.36 7.14 7.90
N MET A 147 -62.97 6.24 7.10
CA MET A 147 -64.39 6.39 6.80
C MET A 147 -65.12 5.05 6.75
N LYS A 148 -65.91 4.90 7.79
CA LYS A 148 -66.96 3.92 8.10
C LYS A 148 -67.97 3.67 6.98
#